data_AF-A0A0A6PSD7-F1
#
_entry.id   AF-A0A0A6PSD7-F1
#
_cell.length_a   1.000
_cell.length_b   1.000
_cell.length_c   1.000
_cell.angle_alpha   90.00
_cell.angle_beta   90.00
_cell.angle_gamma   90.00
#
_symmetry.space_group_name_H-M   'P 1'
#
loop_
_entity.id
_entity.type
_entity.pdbx_description
1 polymer ?
#
loop_
_entity_poly.entity_id
_entity_poly.type
_entity_poly.pdbx_seq_one_letter_code
_entity_poly.pdbx_strand_id
1 'polypeptide(L)'
;MKKVFQVKDLIFYEEDFLEDIKDFEDIIEIIQELSPSLSYEMIEVAGDNGCCDKTKKNLLVEIIGYIDENDEFITKEERDAMGSLADGKNFDLFVITIHKCTACGKWVISLLEE
;
A
#
# COMPACT_ATOMS: atom_id res chain seq x y z
N MET A 1 -11.17 12.26 -13.90
CA MET A 1 -10.62 11.75 -12.63
C MET A 1 -11.42 10.55 -12.20
N LYS A 2 -10.93 9.36 -12.57
CA LYS A 2 -11.51 8.08 -12.20
C LYS A 2 -10.95 7.69 -10.83
N LYS A 3 -11.81 7.68 -9.81
CA LYS A 3 -11.43 7.30 -8.45
C LYS A 3 -11.10 5.80 -8.43
N VAL A 4 -9.93 5.46 -7.88
CA VAL A 4 -9.48 4.08 -7.67
C VAL A 4 -9.88 3.62 -6.27
N PHE A 5 -9.44 4.32 -5.23
CA PHE A 5 -9.81 4.04 -3.83
C PHE A 5 -9.72 5.31 -2.98
N GLN A 6 -10.03 5.18 -1.68
CA GLN A 6 -9.95 6.28 -0.72
C GLN A 6 -9.58 5.74 0.66
N VAL A 7 -8.64 6.40 1.31
CA VAL A 7 -8.23 6.12 2.69
C VAL A 7 -8.52 7.36 3.53
N LYS A 8 -9.44 7.26 4.48
CA LYS A 8 -9.97 8.42 5.25
C LYS A 8 -10.44 9.54 4.31
N ASP A 9 -9.82 10.71 4.35
CA ASP A 9 -10.08 11.87 3.49
C ASP A 9 -9.20 11.92 2.22
N LEU A 10 -8.26 10.99 2.06
CA LEU A 10 -7.33 10.93 0.94
C LEU A 10 -7.89 10.12 -0.23
N ILE A 11 -8.11 10.77 -1.37
CA ILE A 11 -8.65 10.15 -2.59
C ILE A 11 -7.51 9.85 -3.58
N PHE A 12 -7.55 8.66 -4.18
CA PHE A 12 -6.58 8.22 -5.18
C PHE A 12 -7.27 8.09 -6.55
N TYR A 13 -6.71 8.76 -7.56
CA TYR A 13 -7.23 8.80 -8.92
C TYR A 13 -6.27 8.11 -9.88
N GLU A 14 -6.81 7.41 -10.87
CA GLU A 14 -6.03 6.68 -11.87
C GLU A 14 -5.10 7.61 -12.65
N GLU A 15 -5.57 8.81 -12.99
CA GLU A 15 -4.79 9.79 -13.76
C GLU A 15 -3.60 10.38 -12.99
N ASP A 16 -3.58 10.23 -11.67
CA ASP A 16 -2.50 10.69 -10.80
C ASP A 16 -1.50 9.57 -10.48
N PHE A 17 -1.77 8.33 -10.90
CA PHE A 17 -0.87 7.21 -10.72
C PHE A 17 0.32 7.34 -11.68
N LEU A 18 1.54 7.10 -11.19
CA LEU A 18 2.77 7.31 -11.96
C LEU A 18 3.17 6.11 -12.83
N GLU A 19 2.58 4.94 -12.60
CA GLU A 19 2.90 3.67 -13.28
C GLU A 19 1.70 3.18 -14.10
N ASP A 20 1.81 2.00 -14.73
CA ASP A 20 0.65 1.40 -15.40
C ASP A 20 -0.24 0.72 -14.35
N ILE A 21 -1.47 1.22 -14.19
CA ILE A 21 -2.42 0.71 -13.20
C ILE A 21 -2.74 -0.79 -13.43
N LYS A 22 -2.59 -1.27 -14.66
CA LYS A 22 -2.86 -2.67 -15.03
C LYS A 22 -1.87 -3.65 -14.40
N ASP A 23 -0.67 -3.20 -14.08
CA ASP A 23 0.34 -4.03 -13.44
C ASP A 23 0.05 -4.25 -11.95
N PHE A 24 -0.95 -3.55 -11.39
CA PHE A 24 -1.29 -3.56 -9.97
C PHE A 24 -2.77 -3.90 -9.72
N GLU A 25 -3.48 -4.52 -10.67
CA GLU A 25 -4.91 -4.82 -10.52
C GLU A 25 -5.19 -5.64 -9.24
N ASP A 26 -4.45 -6.73 -9.02
CA ASP A 26 -4.60 -7.59 -7.84
C ASP A 26 -4.31 -6.85 -6.53
N ILE A 27 -3.25 -6.03 -6.53
CA ILE A 27 -2.85 -5.22 -5.38
C ILE A 27 -3.90 -4.14 -5.08
N ILE A 28 -4.49 -3.54 -6.12
CA ILE A 28 -5.53 -2.52 -5.98
C ILE A 28 -6.80 -3.13 -5.40
N GLU A 29 -7.16 -4.36 -5.77
CA GLU A 29 -8.30 -5.06 -5.16
C GLU A 29 -8.09 -5.25 -3.65
N ILE A 30 -6.91 -5.69 -3.23
CA ILE A 30 -6.53 -5.81 -1.81
C ILE A 30 -6.64 -4.44 -1.11
N ILE A 31 -6.09 -3.37 -1.70
CA ILE A 31 -6.15 -2.02 -1.13
C ILE A 31 -7.60 -1.54 -1.02
N GLN A 32 -8.46 -1.80 -2.01
CA GLN A 32 -9.86 -1.39 -2.01
C GLN A 32 -10.65 -2.09 -0.90
N GLU A 33 -10.41 -3.39 -0.71
CA GLU A 33 -11.02 -4.15 0.38
C GLU A 33 -10.63 -3.60 1.74
N LEU A 34 -9.33 -3.33 1.95
CA LEU A 34 -8.79 -2.89 3.23
C LEU A 34 -8.99 -1.38 3.49
N SER A 35 -9.22 -0.58 2.45
CA SER A 35 -9.37 0.89 2.52
C SER A 35 -10.19 1.44 3.70
N PRO A 36 -11.31 0.83 4.14
CA PRO A 36 -12.09 1.32 5.28
C PRO A 36 -11.35 1.33 6.62
N SER A 37 -10.38 0.42 6.83
CA SER A 37 -9.59 0.31 8.07
C SER A 37 -8.24 1.02 7.99
N LEU A 38 -7.78 1.35 6.78
CA LEU A 38 -6.47 1.95 6.57
C LEU A 38 -6.38 3.38 7.14
N SER A 39 -5.15 3.75 7.48
CA SER A 39 -4.78 5.10 7.84
C SER A 39 -3.58 5.55 7.02
N TYR A 40 -3.27 6.84 7.08
CA TYR A 40 -2.06 7.37 6.48
C TYR A 40 -1.30 8.22 7.49
N GLU A 41 0.00 8.33 7.27
CA GLU A 41 0.88 9.25 7.99
C GLU A 41 1.63 10.18 7.03
N MET A 42 2.11 11.31 7.52
CA MET A 42 2.97 12.19 6.75
C MET A 42 4.42 11.85 7.05
N ILE A 43 5.16 11.43 6.04
CA ILE A 43 6.59 11.15 6.13
C ILE A 43 7.40 12.22 5.40
N GLU A 44 8.64 12.42 5.83
CA GLU A 44 9.64 13.25 5.13
C GLU A 44 10.83 12.38 4.76
N VAL A 45 11.11 12.26 3.46
CA VAL A 45 12.24 11.47 2.97
C VAL A 45 13.53 12.29 3.04
N ALA A 46 14.66 11.64 3.33
CA ALA A 46 15.95 12.32 3.45
C ALA A 46 16.42 12.94 2.12
N GLY A 47 16.10 12.27 1.01
CA GLY A 47 16.53 12.63 -0.35
C GLY A 47 15.46 13.36 -1.17
N ASP A 48 15.45 13.04 -2.46
CA ASP A 48 14.37 13.40 -3.37
C ASP A 48 13.13 12.56 -3.06
N ASN A 49 11.94 13.14 -3.22
CA ASN A 49 10.69 12.40 -3.11
C ASN A 49 10.36 11.58 -4.35
N GLY A 50 11.18 11.67 -5.41
CA GLY A 50 11.06 10.84 -6.61
C GLY A 50 9.81 11.15 -7.42
N CYS A 51 9.30 12.39 -7.34
CA CYS A 51 8.02 12.74 -7.94
C CYS A 51 8.03 14.05 -8.74
N CYS A 52 8.20 15.20 -8.08
CA CYS A 52 8.20 16.50 -8.75
C CYS A 52 9.19 17.49 -8.16
N ASP A 53 10.01 17.03 -7.21
CA ASP A 53 11.11 17.75 -6.58
C ASP A 53 10.68 19.06 -5.85
N LYS A 54 9.38 19.25 -5.65
CA LYS A 54 8.78 20.42 -4.96
C LYS A 54 8.60 20.21 -3.46
N THR A 55 8.72 18.98 -2.98
CA THR A 55 8.54 18.60 -1.58
C THR A 55 9.38 17.37 -1.27
N LYS A 56 9.78 17.20 -0.03
CA LYS A 56 10.33 15.93 0.50
C LYS A 56 9.28 15.11 1.24
N LYS A 57 8.04 15.59 1.28
CA LYS A 57 6.97 15.01 2.08
C LYS A 57 6.03 14.17 1.23
N ASN A 58 5.60 13.05 1.79
CA ASN A 58 4.58 12.17 1.22
C ASN A 58 3.55 11.82 2.30
N LEU A 59 2.32 11.56 1.86
CA LEU A 59 1.35 10.80 2.66
C LEU A 59 1.60 9.32 2.36
N LEU A 60 1.90 8.54 3.39
CA LEU A 60 2.17 7.11 3.33
C LEU A 60 0.97 6.34 3.88
N VAL A 61 0.47 5.40 3.08
CA VAL A 61 -0.39 4.31 3.55
C VAL A 61 0.45 3.04 3.54
N GLU A 62 0.41 2.25 4.61
CA GLU A 62 1.14 1.00 4.73
C GLU A 62 0.17 -0.14 5.09
N ILE A 63 0.29 -1.26 4.38
CA ILE A 63 -0.44 -2.50 4.63
C ILE A 63 0.59 -3.59 4.85
N ILE A 64 0.68 -4.10 6.08
CA ILE A 64 1.59 -5.19 6.43
C ILE A 64 0.82 -6.50 6.34
N GLY A 65 1.30 -7.40 5.49
CA GLY A 65 0.76 -8.75 5.39
C GLY A 65 1.83 -9.77 5.06
N TYR A 66 1.36 -10.94 4.65
CA TYR A 66 2.18 -12.08 4.31
C TYR A 66 1.54 -12.84 3.15
N ILE A 67 2.37 -13.48 2.32
CA ILE A 67 1.93 -14.48 1.37
C ILE A 67 2.03 -15.85 2.03
N ASP A 68 0.96 -16.65 1.94
CA ASP A 68 0.95 -18.02 2.45
C ASP A 68 1.40 -19.05 1.40
N GLU A 69 1.39 -20.33 1.76
CA GLU A 69 1.79 -21.43 0.87
C GLU A 69 0.92 -21.61 -0.39
N ASN A 70 -0.24 -20.95 -0.45
CA ASN A 70 -1.17 -20.97 -1.57
C ASN A 70 -1.09 -19.71 -2.44
N ASP A 71 -0.11 -18.83 -2.20
CA ASP A 71 0.03 -17.52 -2.86
C ASP A 71 -1.07 -16.52 -2.46
N GLU A 72 -1.70 -16.71 -1.29
CA GLU A 72 -2.78 -15.84 -0.81
C GLU A 72 -2.25 -14.78 0.15
N PHE A 73 -2.70 -13.54 -0.02
CA PHE A 73 -2.35 -12.43 0.87
C PHE A 73 -3.17 -12.50 2.16
N ILE A 74 -2.47 -12.47 3.31
CA ILE A 74 -3.06 -12.47 4.64
C ILE A 74 -2.52 -11.27 5.40
N THR A 75 -3.40 -10.45 5.98
CA THR A 75 -2.98 -9.30 6.79
C THR A 75 -2.24 -9.75 8.04
N LYS A 76 -1.38 -8.88 8.57
CA LYS A 76 -0.71 -9.16 9.85
C LYS A 76 -1.70 -9.42 10.98
N GLU A 77 -2.80 -8.67 11.01
CA GLU A 77 -3.86 -8.85 12.01
C GLU A 77 -4.50 -10.24 11.92
N GLU A 78 -4.77 -10.73 10.71
CA GLU A 78 -5.30 -12.08 10.49
C GLU A 78 -4.31 -13.16 10.90
N ARG A 79 -3.04 -13.03 10.50
CA ARG A 79 -1.97 -13.94 10.92
C ARG A 79 -1.85 -13.99 12.44
N ASP A 80 -1.80 -12.82 13.09
CA ASP A 80 -1.68 -12.72 14.53
C ASP A 80 -2.91 -13.34 15.24
N ALA A 81 -4.10 -13.21 14.63
CA ALA A 81 -5.32 -13.84 15.13
C ALA A 81 -5.34 -15.37 14.99
N MET A 82 -4.56 -15.96 14.07
CA MET A 82 -4.44 -17.42 13.96
C MET A 82 -3.74 -18.06 15.16
N GLY A 83 -2.91 -17.30 15.89
CA GLY A 83 -2.17 -17.81 17.06
C GLY A 83 -1.37 -19.08 16.71
N SER A 84 -1.56 -20.14 17.49
CA SER A 84 -0.85 -21.42 17.28
C SER A 84 -1.25 -22.16 15.99
N LEU A 85 -2.31 -21.75 15.28
CA LEU A 85 -2.65 -22.33 13.96
C LEU A 85 -1.71 -21.84 12.85
N ALA A 86 -0.96 -20.76 13.10
CA ALA A 86 0.13 -20.31 12.26
C ALA A 86 1.43 -21.12 12.49
N ASP A 87 1.51 -21.89 13.59
CA ASP A 87 2.71 -22.66 13.91
C ASP A 87 2.93 -23.76 12.87
N GLY A 88 4.05 -23.68 12.15
CA GLY A 88 4.43 -24.65 11.12
C GLY A 88 3.95 -24.32 9.71
N LYS A 89 3.24 -23.20 9.52
CA LYS A 89 2.97 -22.64 8.19
C LYS A 89 4.07 -21.66 7.79
N ASN A 90 4.36 -21.59 6.49
CA ASN A 90 5.25 -20.57 5.93
C ASN A 90 4.43 -19.32 5.58
N PHE A 91 4.99 -18.18 5.92
CA PHE A 91 4.43 -16.86 5.66
C PHE A 91 5.58 -15.96 5.24
N ASP A 92 5.62 -15.60 3.97
CA ASP A 92 6.64 -14.71 3.41
C ASP A 92 6.16 -13.27 3.58
N LEU A 93 7.03 -12.38 4.05
CA LEU A 93 6.62 -11.01 4.37
C LEU A 93 6.24 -10.28 3.09
N PHE A 94 5.06 -9.65 3.09
CA PHE A 94 4.56 -8.89 1.94
C PHE A 94 3.98 -7.56 2.41
N VAL A 95 4.66 -6.47 2.11
CA VAL A 95 4.24 -5.13 2.53
C VAL A 95 3.88 -4.30 1.31
N ILE A 96 2.66 -3.76 1.30
CA ILE A 96 2.18 -2.83 0.28
C ILE A 96 2.26 -1.43 0.87
N THR A 97 3.05 -0.55 0.24
CA THR A 97 3.09 0.86 0.57
C THR A 97 2.52 1.71 -0.56
N ILE A 98 1.83 2.79 -0.19
CA ILE A 98 1.27 3.75 -1.13
C ILE A 98 1.81 5.12 -0.76
N HIS A 99 2.57 5.72 -1.67
CA HIS A 99 3.18 7.03 -1.44
C HIS A 99 2.46 8.07 -2.29
N LYS A 100 1.89 9.09 -1.65
CA LYS A 100 1.23 10.22 -2.33
C LYS A 100 1.96 11.53 -2.06
N CYS A 101 2.41 12.17 -3.13
CA CYS A 101 3.16 13.42 -3.08
C CYS A 101 2.30 14.58 -2.59
N THR A 102 2.76 15.30 -1.56
CA THR A 102 2.00 16.43 -0.98
C THR A 102 1.99 17.69 -1.86
N ALA A 103 2.81 17.74 -2.92
CA ALA A 103 2.94 18.93 -3.77
C ALA A 103 2.14 18.83 -5.08
N CYS A 104 2.07 17.66 -5.71
CA CYS A 104 1.38 17.47 -6.98
C CYS A 104 0.25 16.43 -6.93
N GLY A 105 0.07 15.71 -5.82
CA GLY A 105 -1.02 14.75 -5.64
C GLY A 105 -0.82 13.40 -6.34
N LYS A 106 0.23 13.26 -7.15
CA LYS A 106 0.60 12.00 -7.79
C LYS A 106 1.01 10.94 -6.77
N TRP A 107 0.82 9.68 -7.13
CA TRP A 107 1.04 8.56 -6.21
C TRP A 107 1.60 7.32 -6.92
N VAL A 108 2.21 6.44 -6.12
CA VAL A 108 2.81 5.16 -6.53
C VAL A 108 2.50 4.09 -5.50
N ILE A 109 2.58 2.83 -5.93
CA ILE A 109 2.58 1.66 -5.05
C ILE A 109 4.03 1.16 -5.00
N SER A 110 4.44 0.63 -3.85
CA SER A 110 5.69 -0.11 -3.73
C SER A 110 5.44 -1.38 -2.92
N LEU A 111 6.09 -2.46 -3.34
CA LEU A 111 5.97 -3.77 -2.73
C LEU A 111 7.31 -4.13 -2.10
N LEU A 112 7.28 -4.63 -0.87
CA LEU A 112 8.42 -5.25 -0.21
C LEU A 112 8.09 -6.72 0.03
N GLU A 113 8.94 -7.59 -0.50
CA GLU A 113 8.83 -9.05 -0.47
C GLU A 113 10.16 -9.61 0.05
N GLU A 114 10.12 -10.46 1.08
CA GLU A 114 11.29 -11.17 1.65
C GLU A 114 11.12 -12.69 1.69
#